data_AF-A0AAE8T3V5-F1
#
_entry.id   AF-A0AAE8T3V5-F1
#
_cell.length_a   1.000
_cell.length_b   1.000
_cell.length_c   1.000
_cell.angle_alpha   90.00
_cell.angle_beta   90.00
_cell.angle_gamma   90.00
#
_symmetry.space_group_name_H-M   'P 1'
#
loop_
_entity.id
_entity.type
_entity.pdbx_description
1 polymer ?
#
loop_
_entity_poly.entity_id
_entity_poly.type
_entity_poly.pdbx_seq_one_letter_code
_entity_poly.pdbx_strand_id
1 'polypeptide(L)'
;MMIKAVFFDVGETLIDESRDWNEWADHLEVPRRVFHALLGAVIARGQHHRRVFDLVRPGVDFAASCREREATGSTHAVTAKDLYPDVVPCRKRLRETGVLAGMVPVFLRRGPWAIIQSGSGRFASPVHAIDSLSALPALLSGSLGT
;
A
#
# COMPACT_ATOMS: atom_id res chain seq x y z
N MET A 1 -16.51 -24.52 11.29
CA MET A 1 -15.42 -24.29 10.33
C MET A 1 -14.25 -23.66 11.08
N MET A 2 -13.02 -24.15 10.93
CA MET A 2 -11.84 -23.62 11.63
C MET A 2 -11.05 -22.69 10.70
N ILE A 3 -10.77 -21.46 11.12
CA ILE A 3 -9.96 -20.50 10.35
C ILE A 3 -8.50 -20.94 10.44
N LYS A 4 -7.87 -21.17 9.28
CA LYS A 4 -6.48 -21.65 9.19
C LYS A 4 -5.45 -20.53 9.02
N ALA A 5 -5.84 -19.41 8.42
CA ALA A 5 -4.98 -18.26 8.16
C ALA A 5 -5.82 -16.98 8.00
N VAL A 6 -5.21 -15.82 8.28
CA VAL A 6 -5.77 -14.48 8.07
C VAL A 6 -4.77 -13.68 7.26
N PHE A 7 -5.26 -12.96 6.24
CA PHE A 7 -4.45 -12.09 5.38
C PHE A 7 -4.97 -10.66 5.50
N PHE A 8 -4.04 -9.71 5.52
CA PHE A 8 -4.33 -8.29 5.55
C PHE A 8 -3.84 -7.65 4.26
N ASP A 9 -4.60 -6.70 3.74
CA ASP A 9 -4.06 -5.72 2.81
C ASP A 9 -3.05 -4.81 3.54
N VAL A 10 -2.27 -4.03 2.81
CA VAL A 10 -1.22 -3.18 3.38
C VAL A 10 -1.68 -1.74 3.55
N GLY A 11 -1.90 -1.04 2.43
CA GLY A 11 -2.30 0.37 2.42
C GLY A 11 -3.73 0.55 2.94
N GLU A 12 -3.95 1.56 3.77
CA GLU A 12 -5.23 1.86 4.42
C GLU A 12 -5.87 0.64 5.14
N THR A 13 -5.02 -0.31 5.59
CA THR A 13 -5.42 -1.49 6.39
C THR A 13 -4.42 -1.75 7.51
N LEU A 14 -3.14 -1.92 7.16
CA LEU A 14 -2.05 -1.97 8.14
C LEU A 14 -1.39 -0.61 8.28
N ILE A 15 -1.26 0.12 7.17
CA ILE A 15 -0.57 1.39 7.07
C ILE A 15 -1.58 2.51 6.83
N ASP A 16 -1.55 3.54 7.67
CA ASP A 16 -2.16 4.84 7.43
C ASP A 16 -1.25 5.65 6.50
N GLU A 17 -1.66 5.83 5.24
CA GLU A 17 -0.87 6.57 4.24
C GLU A 17 -1.15 8.09 4.30
N SER A 18 -1.97 8.56 5.25
CA SER A 18 -2.35 9.96 5.39
C SER A 18 -1.14 10.88 5.50
N ARG A 19 -0.07 10.46 6.19
CA ARG A 19 1.16 11.25 6.30
C ARG A 19 1.79 11.52 4.93
N ASP A 20 1.99 10.48 4.12
CA ASP A 20 2.61 10.63 2.79
C ASP A 20 1.74 11.50 1.87
N TRP A 21 0.43 11.29 1.88
CA TRP A 21 -0.50 12.11 1.09
C TRP A 21 -0.56 13.58 1.55
N ASN A 22 -0.44 13.83 2.85
CA ASN A 22 -0.35 15.19 3.39
C ASN A 22 0.97 15.86 2.99
N GLU A 23 2.09 15.15 3.05
CA GLU A 23 3.39 15.66 2.59
C GLU A 23 3.36 16.01 1.10
N TRP A 24 2.67 15.21 0.28
CA TRP A 24 2.43 15.54 -1.14
C TRP A 24 1.59 16.81 -1.32
N ALA A 25 0.50 16.95 -0.56
CA ALA A 25 -0.34 18.14 -0.61
C ALA A 25 0.44 19.40 -0.22
N ASP A 26 1.25 19.32 0.84
CA ASP A 26 2.11 20.40 1.30
C ASP A 26 3.16 20.77 0.24
N HIS A 27 3.82 19.77 -0.37
CA HIS A 27 4.81 19.99 -1.44
C HIS A 27 4.22 20.66 -2.69
N LEU A 28 2.97 20.33 -3.04
CA LEU A 28 2.26 20.92 -4.17
C LEU A 28 1.59 22.26 -3.83
N GLU A 29 1.70 22.71 -2.57
CA GLU A 29 1.10 23.94 -2.03
C GLU A 29 -0.43 23.98 -2.14
N VAL A 30 -1.09 22.84 -1.87
CA VAL A 30 -2.55 22.68 -1.95
C VAL A 30 -3.10 22.35 -0.57
N PRO A 31 -4.27 22.87 -0.18
CA PRO A 31 -4.88 22.46 1.09
C PRO A 31 -5.08 20.94 1.15
N ARG A 32 -4.58 20.29 2.20
CA ARG A 32 -4.68 18.82 2.40
C ARG A 32 -6.08 18.27 2.14
N ARG A 33 -7.12 18.94 2.64
CA ARG A 33 -8.53 18.55 2.42
C ARG A 33 -8.93 18.51 0.94
N VAL A 34 -8.41 19.44 0.13
CA VAL A 34 -8.68 19.51 -1.31
C VAL A 34 -7.95 18.37 -2.01
N PHE A 35 -6.68 18.15 -1.66
CA PHE A 35 -5.90 17.04 -2.22
C PHE A 35 -6.57 15.69 -1.94
N HIS A 36 -6.94 15.42 -0.68
CA HIS A 36 -7.63 14.19 -0.28
C HIS A 36 -9.00 14.03 -0.97
N ALA A 37 -9.76 15.12 -1.14
CA ALA A 37 -11.02 15.07 -1.87
C ALA A 37 -10.82 14.68 -3.35
N LEU A 38 -9.80 15.26 -4.02
CA LEU A 38 -9.47 14.92 -5.40
C LEU A 38 -8.94 13.49 -5.52
N LEU A 39 -8.09 13.06 -4.59
CA LEU A 39 -7.56 11.69 -4.52
C LEU A 39 -8.70 10.68 -4.37
N GLY A 40 -9.60 10.89 -3.42
CA GLY A 40 -10.78 10.04 -3.23
C GLY A 40 -11.68 10.02 -4.47
N ALA A 41 -11.85 11.16 -5.14
CA ALA A 41 -12.64 11.26 -6.36
C ALA A 41 -11.99 10.52 -7.56
N VAL A 42 -10.66 10.49 -7.66
CA VAL A 42 -9.92 9.69 -8.65
C VAL A 42 -10.08 8.20 -8.36
N ILE A 43 -9.90 7.79 -7.10
CA ILE A 43 -10.03 6.39 -6.66
C ILE A 43 -11.46 5.87 -6.89
N ALA A 44 -12.48 6.67 -6.53
CA ALA A 44 -13.88 6.30 -6.73
C ALA A 44 -14.26 6.07 -8.20
N ARG A 45 -13.50 6.64 -9.14
CA ARG A 45 -13.66 6.43 -10.59
C ARG A 45 -12.84 5.25 -11.12
N GLY A 46 -12.15 4.50 -10.25
CA GLY A 46 -11.25 3.42 -10.64
C GLY A 46 -10.02 3.89 -11.43
N GLN A 47 -9.69 5.18 -11.36
CA GLN A 47 -8.56 5.77 -12.05
C GLN A 47 -7.26 5.58 -11.26
N HIS A 48 -6.13 5.72 -11.94
CA HIS A 48 -4.84 5.64 -11.28
C HIS A 48 -4.66 6.82 -10.32
N HIS A 49 -4.30 6.59 -9.04
CA HIS A 49 -4.24 7.68 -8.03
C HIS A 49 -3.36 8.85 -8.47
N ARG A 50 -2.31 8.63 -9.27
CA ARG A 50 -1.42 9.72 -9.70
C ARG A 50 -2.11 10.72 -10.63
N ARG A 51 -3.32 10.40 -11.12
CA ARG A 51 -4.17 11.38 -11.80
C ARG A 51 -4.45 12.59 -10.90
N VAL A 52 -4.43 12.44 -9.58
CA VAL A 52 -4.58 13.56 -8.63
C VAL A 52 -3.55 14.66 -8.88
N PHE A 53 -2.31 14.30 -9.23
CA PHE A 53 -1.23 15.27 -9.49
C PHE A 53 -1.57 16.15 -10.69
N ASP A 54 -2.07 15.57 -11.79
CA ASP A 54 -2.49 16.34 -12.96
C ASP A 54 -3.76 17.17 -12.70
N LEU A 55 -4.67 16.72 -11.85
CA LEU A 55 -5.85 17.52 -11.46
C LEU A 55 -5.45 18.74 -10.62
N VAL A 56 -4.45 18.59 -9.77
CA VAL A 56 -3.92 19.64 -8.90
C VAL A 56 -3.05 20.63 -9.68
N ARG A 57 -2.16 20.11 -10.53
CA ARG A 57 -1.21 20.88 -11.34
C ARG A 57 -1.12 20.23 -12.73
N PRO A 58 -1.93 20.67 -13.71
CA PRO A 58 -1.94 20.09 -15.04
C PRO A 58 -0.55 20.07 -15.68
N GLY A 59 -0.16 18.92 -16.24
CA GLY A 59 1.14 18.72 -16.87
C GLY A 59 2.31 18.50 -15.91
N VAL A 60 2.06 18.30 -14.60
CA VAL A 60 3.13 18.02 -13.63
C VAL A 60 3.84 16.70 -13.93
N ASP A 61 5.17 16.73 -13.96
CA ASP A 61 5.99 15.52 -14.01
C ASP A 61 6.13 14.96 -12.60
N PHE A 62 5.37 13.91 -12.30
CA PHE A 62 5.43 13.21 -11.01
C PHE A 62 6.84 12.71 -10.68
N ALA A 63 7.62 12.27 -11.68
CA ALA A 63 8.97 11.79 -11.43
C ALA A 63 9.92 12.94 -11.08
N ALA A 64 9.74 14.12 -11.68
CA ALA A 64 10.44 15.33 -11.27
C ALA A 64 10.07 15.73 -9.84
N SER A 65 8.79 15.74 -9.50
CA SER A 65 8.35 16.06 -8.12
C SER A 65 8.87 15.05 -7.10
N CYS A 66 9.01 13.77 -7.45
CA CYS A 66 9.70 12.80 -6.59
C CYS A 66 11.16 13.22 -6.35
N ARG A 67 11.91 13.55 -7.40
CA ARG A 67 13.32 13.99 -7.28
C ARG A 67 13.45 15.27 -6.45
N GLU A 68 12.52 16.22 -6.62
CA GLU A 68 12.47 17.46 -5.83
C GLU A 68 12.22 17.19 -4.34
N ARG A 69 11.27 16.31 -4.02
CA ARG A 69 11.02 15.88 -2.63
C ARG A 69 12.23 15.17 -2.04
N GLU A 70 12.85 14.27 -2.78
CA GLU A 70 14.07 13.55 -2.35
C GLU A 70 15.23 14.52 -2.07
N ALA A 71 15.43 15.52 -2.95
CA ALA A 71 16.47 16.54 -2.78
C ALA A 71 16.24 17.44 -1.55
N THR A 72 14.99 17.61 -1.12
CA THR A 72 14.63 18.38 0.09
C THR A 72 14.53 17.50 1.35
N GLY A 73 14.94 16.22 1.26
CA GLY A 73 14.96 15.27 2.37
C GLY A 73 13.63 14.56 2.65
N SER A 74 12.60 14.81 1.82
CA SER A 74 11.33 14.10 1.84
C SER A 74 11.39 12.83 0.97
N THR A 75 12.11 11.83 1.43
CA THR A 75 12.03 10.47 0.87
C THR A 75 10.81 9.74 1.39
N HIS A 76 10.04 9.12 0.49
CA HIS A 76 8.95 8.23 0.86
C HIS A 76 9.49 7.04 1.67
N ALA A 77 9.12 6.98 2.95
CA ALA A 77 9.51 5.90 3.85
C ALA A 77 8.34 5.57 4.79
N VAL A 78 7.94 4.30 4.83
CA VAL A 78 6.97 3.79 5.80
C VAL A 78 7.69 3.51 7.11
N THR A 79 7.13 3.98 8.22
CA THR A 79 7.68 3.85 9.57
C THR A 79 6.68 3.16 10.49
N ALA A 80 7.13 2.75 11.68
CA ALA A 80 6.22 2.19 12.68
C ALA A 80 5.11 3.16 13.13
N LYS A 81 5.29 4.48 12.94
CA LYS A 81 4.26 5.49 13.25
C LYS A 81 3.12 5.49 12.27
N ASP A 82 3.33 4.92 11.08
CA ASP A 82 2.32 4.84 10.03
C ASP A 82 1.45 3.58 10.21
N LEU A 83 1.67 2.75 11.23
CA LEU A 83 0.79 1.62 11.54
C LEU A 83 -0.49 2.11 12.22
N TYR A 84 -1.65 1.54 11.86
CA TYR A 84 -2.86 1.75 12.67
C TYR A 84 -2.68 1.23 14.10
N PRO A 85 -3.25 1.90 15.12
CA PRO A 85 -3.02 1.57 16.53
C PRO A 85 -3.36 0.13 16.92
N ASP A 86 -4.29 -0.50 16.20
CA ASP A 86 -4.81 -1.83 16.48
C ASP A 86 -4.04 -2.96 15.75
N VAL A 87 -3.13 -2.66 14.84
CA VAL A 87 -2.36 -3.66 14.07
C VAL A 87 -1.58 -4.61 14.99
N VAL A 88 -0.80 -4.04 15.91
CA VAL A 88 0.04 -4.84 16.83
C VAL A 88 -0.81 -5.62 17.84
N PRO A 89 -1.82 -5.02 18.50
CA PRO A 89 -2.77 -5.76 19.33
C PRO A 89 -3.50 -6.88 18.58
N CYS A 90 -3.98 -6.63 17.36
CA CYS A 90 -4.67 -7.61 16.52
C CYS A 90 -3.77 -8.81 16.22
N ARG A 91 -2.53 -8.55 15.78
CA ARG A 91 -1.53 -9.60 15.52
C ARG A 91 -1.25 -10.45 16.77
N LYS A 92 -1.15 -9.83 17.95
CA LYS A 92 -0.91 -10.55 19.20
C LYS A 92 -2.07 -11.52 19.50
N ARG A 93 -3.32 -11.05 19.42
CA ARG A 93 -4.50 -11.91 19.63
C ARG A 93 -4.58 -13.06 18.63
N LEU A 94 -4.27 -12.80 17.36
CA LEU A 94 -4.25 -13.87 16.35
C LEU A 94 -3.23 -14.96 16.67
N ARG A 95 -2.03 -14.61 17.18
CA ARG A 95 -1.05 -15.60 17.65
C ARG A 95 -1.55 -16.43 18.82
N GLU A 96 -2.26 -15.81 19.76
CA GLU A 96 -2.80 -16.49 20.95
C GLU A 96 -3.90 -17.51 20.61
N THR A 97 -4.56 -17.37 19.45
CA THR A 97 -5.55 -18.35 18.97
C THR A 97 -4.96 -19.64 18.38
N GLY A 98 -3.64 -19.83 18.44
CA GLY A 98 -2.98 -21.02 17.91
C GLY A 98 -2.82 -21.03 16.38
N VAL A 99 -3.16 -19.93 15.71
CA VAL A 99 -2.83 -19.71 14.30
C VAL A 99 -1.36 -19.33 14.21
N LEU A 100 -0.58 -20.02 13.36
CA LEU A 100 0.77 -19.60 13.00
C LEU A 100 0.72 -18.17 12.46
N ALA A 101 1.13 -17.18 13.25
CA ALA A 101 1.16 -15.80 12.80
C ALA A 101 2.60 -15.36 12.51
N GLY A 102 2.82 -15.15 11.21
CA GLY A 102 3.91 -14.40 10.62
C GLY A 102 3.33 -13.47 9.54
N MET A 103 4.10 -12.47 9.12
CA MET A 103 3.75 -11.63 7.96
C MET A 103 4.55 -12.14 6.76
N VAL A 104 3.86 -12.81 5.83
CA VAL A 104 4.44 -13.16 4.52
C VAL A 104 3.90 -12.16 3.51
N PRO A 105 4.74 -11.30 2.91
CA PRO A 105 4.30 -10.39 1.87
C PRO A 105 3.94 -11.21 0.62
N VAL A 106 2.69 -11.08 0.17
CA VAL A 106 2.20 -11.69 -1.06
C VAL A 106 1.68 -10.58 -1.96
N PHE A 107 2.27 -10.45 -3.14
CA PHE A 107 1.84 -9.47 -4.12
C PHE A 107 0.73 -10.06 -4.99
N LEU A 108 -0.50 -9.64 -4.77
CA LEU A 108 -1.65 -10.04 -5.58
C LEU A 108 -1.77 -9.11 -6.80
N ARG A 109 -1.48 -9.62 -8.00
CA ARG A 109 -1.63 -8.95 -9.30
C ARG A 109 -3.10 -8.87 -9.74
N ARG A 110 -3.95 -8.32 -8.88
CA ARG A 110 -5.38 -8.14 -9.13
C ARG A 110 -5.74 -6.66 -9.14
N GLY A 111 -6.58 -6.29 -10.09
CA GLY A 111 -7.06 -4.94 -10.25
C GLY A 111 -6.02 -4.04 -10.96
N PRO A 112 -6.45 -2.86 -11.42
CA PRO A 112 -5.59 -1.94 -12.15
C PRO A 112 -4.38 -1.52 -11.33
N TRP A 113 -4.51 -1.51 -10.01
CA TRP A 113 -3.50 -1.03 -9.09
C TRP A 113 -2.24 -1.91 -9.05
N ALA A 114 -2.43 -3.21 -8.79
CA ALA A 114 -1.32 -4.15 -8.71
C ALA A 114 -0.63 -4.33 -10.07
N ILE A 115 -1.38 -4.26 -11.18
CA ILE A 115 -0.80 -4.32 -12.53
C ILE A 115 0.15 -3.15 -12.76
N ILE A 116 -0.25 -1.93 -12.39
CA ILE A 116 0.56 -0.73 -12.59
C ILE A 116 1.79 -0.74 -11.67
N GLN A 117 1.64 -1.15 -10.42
CA GLN A 117 2.77 -1.30 -9.50
C GLN A 117 3.77 -2.36 -9.98
N SER A 118 3.29 -3.48 -10.54
CA SER A 118 4.14 -4.57 -11.04
C SER A 118 5.06 -4.16 -12.19
N GLY A 119 4.62 -3.22 -13.04
CA GLY A 119 5.41 -2.71 -14.17
C GLY A 119 6.30 -1.50 -13.83
N SER A 120 6.24 -0.99 -12.59
CA SER A 120 6.86 0.30 -12.25
C SER A 120 8.38 0.25 -12.04
N GLY A 121 8.98 -0.94 -11.87
CA GLY A 121 10.39 -1.10 -11.51
C GLY A 121 10.80 -0.49 -10.16
N ARG A 122 9.83 0.04 -9.39
CA ARG A 122 10.05 0.77 -8.14
C ARG A 122 10.32 -0.13 -6.94
N PHE A 123 9.91 -1.40 -7.02
CA PHE A 123 10.05 -2.36 -5.94
C PHE A 123 10.81 -3.60 -6.43
N ALA A 124 11.58 -4.22 -5.54
CA ALA A 124 12.17 -5.52 -5.80
C ALA A 124 11.08 -6.56 -6.12
N SER A 125 11.41 -7.53 -6.97
CA SER A 125 10.49 -8.62 -7.31
C SER A 125 9.98 -9.28 -6.01
N PRO A 126 8.66 -9.28 -5.78
CA PRO A 126 8.11 -9.86 -4.56
C PRO A 126 8.40 -11.37 -4.55
N VAL A 127 8.79 -11.88 -3.38
CA VAL A 127 9.09 -13.31 -3.17
C VAL A 127 7.91 -14.20 -3.58
N HIS A 128 6.69 -13.69 -3.37
CA HIS A 128 5.46 -14.35 -3.78
C HIS A 128 4.59 -13.39 -4.58
N ALA A 129 4.32 -13.72 -5.85
CA ALA A 129 3.37 -13.02 -6.71
C ALA A 129 2.27 -13.98 -7.18
N ILE A 130 1.00 -13.60 -7.01
CA ILE A 130 -0.16 -14.41 -7.39
C ILE A 130 -1.14 -13.58 -8.21
N ASP A 131 -1.92 -14.21 -9.08
CA ASP A 131 -2.95 -13.52 -9.89
C ASP A 131 -4.36 -13.64 -9.28
N SER A 132 -4.54 -14.57 -8.34
CA SER A 132 -5.81 -14.84 -7.69
C SER A 132 -5.61 -15.25 -6.23
N LEU A 133 -6.51 -14.80 -5.35
CA LEU A 133 -6.58 -15.21 -3.95
C LEU A 133 -6.75 -16.74 -3.79
N SER A 134 -7.29 -17.41 -4.81
CA SER A 134 -7.41 -18.88 -4.82
C SER A 134 -6.06 -19.61 -4.84
N ALA A 135 -4.97 -18.93 -5.18
CA ALA A 135 -3.62 -19.49 -5.14
C ALA A 135 -2.98 -19.48 -3.73
N LEU A 136 -3.54 -18.71 -2.78
CA LEU A 136 -3.02 -18.58 -1.42
C LEU A 136 -2.91 -19.92 -0.66
N PRO A 137 -3.90 -20.84 -0.71
CA PRO A 137 -3.78 -22.11 0.00
C PRO A 137 -2.58 -22.94 -0.45
N ALA A 138 -2.29 -23.00 -1.76
CA ALA A 138 -1.14 -23.73 -2.29
C ALA A 138 0.19 -23.10 -1.83
N LEU A 139 0.27 -21.75 -1.86
CA LEU A 139 1.42 -21.00 -1.38
C LEU A 139 1.73 -21.29 0.10
N LEU A 140 0.70 -21.26 0.94
CA LEU A 140 0.83 -21.54 2.38
C LEU A 140 1.27 -22.98 2.65
N SER A 141 0.73 -23.94 1.88
CA SER A 141 1.06 -25.36 2.04
C SER A 141 2.55 -25.64 1.77
N GLY A 142 3.15 -24.92 0.82
CA GLY A 142 4.58 -25.03 0.51
C GLY A 142 5.50 -24.27 1.48
N SER A 143 5.03 -23.18 2.08
CA SER A 143 5.80 -22.37 3.06
C SER A 143 5.78 -22.94 4.48
N LEU A 144 4.79 -23.78 4.82
CA LEU A 144 4.61 -24.38 6.15
C LEU A 144 5.30 -25.75 6.29
N GLY A 145 6.12 -26.14 5.30
CA GLY A 145 6.75 -27.46 5.18
C GLY A 145 8.17 -27.61 5.73
N THR A 146 8.68 -26.65 6.52
CA THR A 146 9.99 -26.72 7.20
C THR A 146 9.90 -26.21 8.62
#